data_AF-A0A931XJT6-F1
#
_entry.id   AF-A0A931XJT6-F1
#
_cell.length_a   1.000
_cell.length_b   1.000
_cell.length_c   1.000
_cell.angle_alpha   90.00
_cell.angle_beta   90.00
_cell.angle_gamma   90.00
#
_symmetry.space_group_name_H-M   'P 1'
#
loop_
_entity.id
_entity.type
_entity.pdbx_description
1 polymer ?
#
loop_
_entity_poly.entity_id
_entity_poly.type
_entity_poly.pdbx_seq_one_letter_code
_entity_poly.pdbx_strand_id
1 'polypeptide(L)'
;MTAQQRQSSVTPRPSPLARVATAVPRWLRGWLYPAPSDSNRDIQRCPGCGNSQEWYVHYCLVCGRALEGHYRRAQQEFAALAGEGAIRGVEVQPQPDACAACRALAGLLYAPAEMPRLPQSGCTHPKGCRCGYSGVGLQYV
;
A
#
# COMPACT_ATOMS: atom_id res chain seq x y z
N MET A 1 -18.50 -34.85 -24.93
CA MET A 1 -18.02 -34.93 -23.53
C MET A 1 -17.58 -33.53 -23.10
N THR A 2 -18.48 -32.74 -22.55
CA THR A 2 -18.21 -31.35 -22.12
C THR A 2 -18.69 -31.23 -20.68
N ALA A 3 -17.73 -31.22 -19.75
CA ALA A 3 -17.99 -31.12 -18.31
C ALA A 3 -18.33 -29.67 -17.95
N GLN A 4 -19.58 -29.47 -17.50
CA GLN A 4 -20.13 -28.17 -17.14
C GLN A 4 -19.80 -27.87 -15.67
N GLN A 5 -18.93 -26.89 -15.47
CA GLN A 5 -18.37 -26.52 -14.17
C GLN A 5 -19.38 -25.64 -13.39
N ARG A 6 -19.92 -26.17 -12.29
CA ARG A 6 -20.82 -25.46 -11.38
C ARG A 6 -20.04 -24.42 -10.57
N GLN A 7 -20.35 -23.15 -10.72
CA GLN A 7 -19.86 -22.07 -9.86
C GLN A 7 -20.83 -21.88 -8.70
N SER A 8 -20.36 -22.16 -7.48
CA SER A 8 -21.08 -21.91 -6.23
C SER A 8 -20.95 -20.43 -5.86
N SER A 9 -22.05 -19.69 -5.96
CA SER A 9 -22.15 -18.30 -5.50
C SER A 9 -22.32 -18.26 -3.98
N VAL A 10 -21.27 -17.84 -3.26
CA VAL A 10 -21.36 -17.52 -1.83
C VAL A 10 -21.83 -16.08 -1.71
N THR A 11 -23.07 -15.88 -1.25
CA THR A 11 -23.61 -14.56 -0.90
C THR A 11 -23.00 -14.07 0.43
N PRO A 12 -22.44 -12.85 0.50
CA PRO A 12 -21.96 -12.31 1.76
C PRO A 12 -23.13 -11.96 2.69
N ARG A 13 -23.01 -12.35 3.98
CA ARG A 13 -23.95 -11.95 5.04
C ARG A 13 -23.88 -10.44 5.27
N PRO A 14 -25.02 -9.73 5.37
CA PRO A 14 -25.02 -8.32 5.75
C PRO A 14 -24.62 -8.14 7.22
N SER A 15 -23.77 -7.16 7.47
CA SER A 15 -23.29 -6.78 8.81
C SER A 15 -24.42 -6.19 9.68
N PRO A 16 -24.43 -6.43 11.01
CA PRO A 16 -25.50 -6.01 11.92
C PRO A 16 -25.65 -4.48 12.08
N LEU A 17 -24.68 -3.69 11.61
CA LEU A 17 -24.71 -2.23 11.68
C LEU A 17 -25.66 -1.56 10.66
N ALA A 18 -26.16 -2.31 9.67
CA ALA A 18 -27.04 -1.75 8.62
C ALA A 18 -28.43 -1.31 9.12
N ARG A 19 -28.82 -1.68 10.36
CA ARG A 19 -30.20 -1.45 10.86
C ARG A 19 -30.43 -0.13 11.60
N VAL A 20 -29.40 0.68 11.88
CA VAL A 20 -29.56 1.90 12.72
C VAL A 20 -29.64 3.21 11.90
N ALA A 21 -29.38 3.19 10.59
CA ALA A 21 -29.15 4.41 9.80
C ALA A 21 -30.38 5.06 9.12
N THR A 22 -31.61 4.79 9.58
CA THR A 22 -32.84 5.29 8.91
C THR A 22 -33.45 6.55 9.52
N ALA A 23 -32.99 7.06 10.66
CA ALA A 23 -33.66 8.16 11.37
C ALA A 23 -33.08 9.57 11.16
N VAL A 24 -32.10 9.78 10.26
CA VAL A 24 -31.46 11.11 10.07
C VAL A 24 -31.85 11.75 8.73
N PRO A 25 -32.44 12.96 8.72
CA PRO A 25 -32.82 13.71 7.52
C PRO A 25 -31.64 13.93 6.57
N ARG A 26 -31.90 13.75 5.27
CA ARG A 26 -30.88 13.71 4.20
C ARG A 26 -30.00 14.98 4.11
N TRP A 27 -30.53 16.13 4.53
CA TRP A 27 -29.86 17.43 4.49
C TRP A 27 -28.91 17.70 5.66
N LEU A 28 -29.00 16.93 6.76
CA LEU A 28 -28.10 17.04 7.92
C LEU A 28 -26.92 16.06 7.90
N ARG A 29 -26.91 15.09 6.96
CA ARG A 29 -25.84 14.08 6.88
C ARG A 29 -24.49 14.63 6.43
N GLY A 30 -24.41 15.82 5.85
CA GLY A 30 -23.16 16.41 5.35
C GLY A 30 -22.30 17.11 6.40
N TRP A 31 -22.83 17.39 7.60
CA TRP A 31 -22.13 18.15 8.65
C TRP A 31 -21.72 17.31 9.87
N LEU A 32 -22.47 16.26 10.22
CA LEU A 32 -22.14 15.40 11.38
C LEU A 32 -21.25 14.21 11.02
N TYR A 33 -21.19 13.85 9.73
CA TYR A 33 -20.28 12.85 9.20
C TYR A 33 -19.69 13.44 7.93
N PRO A 34 -18.39 13.84 7.90
CA PRO A 34 -17.74 13.92 6.60
C PRO A 34 -18.02 12.60 5.88
N ALA A 35 -18.37 12.66 4.59
CA ALA A 35 -18.43 11.45 3.76
C ALA A 35 -17.21 10.59 4.12
N PRO A 36 -17.37 9.27 4.36
CA PRO A 36 -16.21 8.44 4.61
C PRO A 36 -15.20 8.80 3.52
N SER A 37 -14.02 9.25 3.93
CA SER A 37 -12.88 9.40 3.01
C SER A 37 -12.85 8.16 2.14
N ASP A 38 -12.33 8.27 0.91
CA ASP A 38 -12.12 7.18 -0.04
C ASP A 38 -11.24 6.01 0.49
N SER A 39 -11.22 5.73 1.79
CA SER A 39 -10.57 4.63 2.51
C SER A 39 -11.06 3.23 2.12
N ASN A 40 -11.88 3.10 1.08
CA ASN A 40 -12.28 1.81 0.50
C ASN A 40 -11.91 1.67 -0.98
N ARG A 41 -11.26 2.66 -1.59
CA ARG A 41 -10.90 2.63 -3.02
C ARG A 41 -9.59 1.92 -3.33
N ASP A 42 -8.89 1.52 -2.30
CA ASP A 42 -7.59 0.93 -2.35
C ASP A 42 -7.62 -0.24 -1.35
N ILE A 43 -8.26 -1.35 -1.72
CA ILE A 43 -7.99 -2.66 -1.12
C ILE A 43 -7.62 -3.55 -2.29
N GLN A 44 -6.34 -3.56 -2.68
CA GLN A 44 -5.89 -4.46 -3.73
C GLN A 44 -5.84 -5.87 -3.17
N ARG A 45 -6.46 -6.80 -3.91
CA ARG A 45 -6.31 -8.22 -3.63
C ARG A 45 -4.95 -8.67 -4.13
N CYS A 46 -4.23 -9.42 -3.31
CA CYS A 46 -3.00 -10.07 -3.75
C CYS A 46 -3.31 -10.92 -5.01
N PRO A 47 -2.62 -10.71 -6.15
CA PRO A 47 -2.87 -11.51 -7.36
C PRO A 47 -2.51 -12.99 -7.20
N GLY A 48 -1.74 -13.34 -6.16
CA GLY A 48 -1.40 -14.72 -5.83
C GLY A 48 -2.46 -15.47 -5.03
N CYS A 49 -2.98 -14.87 -3.95
CA CYS A 49 -3.91 -15.56 -3.03
C CYS A 49 -5.31 -14.94 -2.94
N GLY A 50 -5.54 -13.79 -3.59
CA GLY A 50 -6.81 -13.08 -3.57
C GLY A 50 -7.12 -12.35 -2.26
N ASN A 51 -6.26 -12.41 -1.25
CA ASN A 51 -6.53 -11.75 0.03
C ASN A 51 -6.38 -10.24 -0.08
N SER A 52 -7.33 -9.50 0.50
CA SER A 52 -7.27 -8.06 0.69
C SER A 52 -6.21 -7.72 1.74
N GLN A 53 -5.34 -6.76 1.45
CA GLN A 53 -4.40 -6.19 2.42
C GLN A 53 -4.50 -4.67 2.37
N GLU A 54 -4.32 -4.03 3.52
CA GLU A 54 -4.14 -2.57 3.61
C GLU A 54 -2.75 -2.19 3.10
N TRP A 55 -2.61 -0.98 2.54
CA TRP A 55 -1.53 -0.53 1.65
C TRP A 55 -0.10 -0.43 2.19
N TYR A 56 0.16 -0.98 3.37
CA TYR A 56 1.43 -0.82 4.05
C TYR A 56 2.37 -2.01 3.92
N VAL A 57 2.00 -3.03 3.14
CA VAL A 57 2.77 -4.29 3.08
C VAL A 57 3.31 -4.54 1.67
N HIS A 58 4.64 -4.46 1.52
CA HIS A 58 5.36 -4.80 0.28
C HIS A 58 5.22 -6.28 -0.13
N TYR A 59 4.65 -7.11 0.74
CA TYR A 59 4.41 -8.52 0.57
C TYR A 59 3.01 -8.87 1.09
N CYS A 60 2.37 -9.89 0.53
CA CYS A 60 1.12 -10.37 1.09
C CYS A 60 1.39 -11.12 2.41
N LEU A 61 0.76 -10.72 3.52
CA LEU A 61 0.92 -11.40 4.82
C LEU A 61 0.42 -12.86 4.83
N VAL A 62 -0.45 -13.23 3.87
CA VAL A 62 -1.01 -14.58 3.78
C VAL A 62 -0.13 -15.53 2.99
N CYS A 63 0.36 -15.10 1.82
CA CYS A 63 1.11 -15.99 0.93
C CYS A 63 2.60 -15.63 0.79
N GLY A 64 3.07 -14.57 1.46
CA GLY A 64 4.47 -14.15 1.46
C GLY A 64 4.99 -13.61 0.13
N ARG A 65 4.15 -13.51 -0.91
CA ARG A 65 4.56 -13.03 -2.24
C ARG A 65 4.81 -11.53 -2.21
N ALA A 66 5.97 -11.11 -2.71
CA ALA A 66 6.26 -9.71 -3.01
C ALA A 66 5.25 -9.19 -4.03
N LEU A 67 4.62 -8.08 -3.72
CA LEU A 67 3.64 -7.45 -4.60
C LEU A 67 4.41 -6.51 -5.54
N GLU A 68 4.92 -7.07 -6.65
CA GLU A 68 5.69 -6.39 -7.70
C GLU A 68 5.06 -5.04 -8.16
N GLY A 69 3.74 -4.91 -8.02
CA GLY A 69 3.00 -3.69 -8.31
C GLY A 69 3.28 -2.50 -7.38
N HIS A 70 3.68 -2.71 -6.13
CA HIS A 70 3.95 -1.61 -5.19
C HIS A 70 5.20 -0.83 -5.55
N TYR A 71 6.26 -1.51 -6.00
CA TYR A 71 7.48 -0.83 -6.42
C TYR A 71 7.22 0.10 -7.61
N ARG A 72 6.58 -0.41 -8.67
CA ARG A 72 6.29 0.38 -9.87
C ARG A 72 5.40 1.58 -9.57
N ARG A 73 4.39 1.41 -8.70
CA ARG A 73 3.49 2.50 -8.32
C ARG A 73 4.22 3.58 -7.52
N ALA A 74 4.98 3.20 -6.50
CA ALA A 74 5.81 4.14 -5.75
C ALA A 74 6.78 4.88 -6.68
N GLN A 75 7.38 4.18 -7.64
CA GLN A 75 8.24 4.79 -8.65
C GLN A 75 7.53 5.88 -9.46
N GLN A 76 6.30 5.61 -9.89
CA GLN A 76 5.47 6.55 -10.66
C GLN A 76 5.03 7.75 -9.81
N GLU A 77 4.61 7.52 -8.57
CA GLU A 77 4.21 8.58 -7.64
C GLU A 77 5.37 9.53 -7.34
N PHE A 78 6.54 8.99 -6.99
CA PHE A 78 7.72 9.83 -6.75
C PHE A 78 8.23 10.49 -8.03
N ALA A 79 8.11 9.85 -9.19
CA ALA A 79 8.46 10.48 -10.46
C ALA A 79 7.57 11.69 -10.76
N ALA A 80 6.26 11.60 -10.49
CA ALA A 80 5.34 12.73 -10.62
C ALA A 80 5.71 13.86 -9.67
N LEU A 81 5.92 13.56 -8.38
CA LEU A 81 6.33 14.55 -7.37
C LEU A 81 7.66 15.23 -7.71
N ALA A 82 8.63 14.49 -8.25
CA ALA A 82 9.90 15.05 -8.69
C ALA A 82 9.73 15.94 -9.92
N GLY A 83 8.87 15.54 -10.88
CA GLY A 83 8.53 16.35 -12.06
C GLY A 83 7.84 17.67 -11.72
N GLU A 84 7.07 17.70 -10.63
CA GLU A 84 6.44 18.90 -10.08
C GLU A 84 7.41 19.76 -9.23
N GLY A 85 8.62 19.27 -8.97
CA GLY A 85 9.60 19.92 -8.10
C GLY A 85 9.24 19.86 -6.61
N ALA A 86 8.29 19.02 -6.20
CA ALA A 86 7.89 18.87 -4.80
C ALA A 86 8.97 18.14 -3.97
N ILE A 87 9.72 17.25 -4.61
CA ILE A 87 10.81 16.50 -3.98
C ILE A 87 12.09 16.62 -4.82
N ARG A 88 13.24 16.57 -4.14
CA ARG A 88 14.57 16.47 -4.77
C ARG A 88 14.96 15.03 -5.11
N GLY A 89 14.33 14.07 -4.44
CA GLY A 89 14.62 12.65 -4.61
C GLY A 89 13.92 11.80 -3.57
N VAL A 90 14.23 10.51 -3.58
CA VAL A 90 13.63 9.49 -2.73
C VAL A 90 14.72 8.86 -1.89
N GLU A 91 14.46 8.64 -0.61
CA GLU A 91 15.34 7.88 0.27
C GLU A 91 14.64 6.61 0.76
N VAL A 92 15.43 5.58 1.09
CA VAL A 92 14.92 4.42 1.80
C VAL A 92 14.84 4.75 3.28
N GLN A 93 13.66 4.61 3.86
CA GLN A 93 13.43 4.80 5.29
C GLN A 93 13.43 3.43 5.99
N PRO A 94 14.56 3.00 6.58
CA PRO A 94 14.60 1.77 7.33
C PRO A 94 13.74 1.87 8.58
N GLN A 95 13.08 0.77 8.93
CA GLN A 95 12.42 0.65 10.24
C GLN A 95 13.44 0.55 11.37
N PRO A 96 13.06 0.83 12.64
CA PRO A 96 13.96 0.70 13.78
C PRO A 96 14.55 -0.71 13.94
N ASP A 97 13.82 -1.74 13.49
CA ASP A 97 14.21 -3.16 13.48
C ASP A 97 14.86 -3.61 12.15
N ALA A 98 15.20 -2.68 11.25
CA ALA A 98 15.75 -3.02 9.95
C ALA A 98 17.07 -3.79 10.04
N CYS A 99 17.25 -4.73 9.10
CA CYS A 99 18.49 -5.49 8.95
C CYS A 99 19.66 -4.61 8.46
N ALA A 100 20.89 -5.10 8.60
CA ALA A 100 22.09 -4.36 8.20
C ALA A 100 22.07 -3.92 6.72
N ALA A 101 21.59 -4.78 5.81
CA ALA A 101 21.46 -4.47 4.39
C ALA A 101 20.54 -3.26 4.14
N CYS A 102 19.38 -3.20 4.81
CA CYS A 102 18.46 -2.07 4.67
C CYS A 102 18.97 -0.80 5.33
N ARG A 103 19.71 -0.90 6.44
CA ARG A 103 20.34 0.26 7.10
C ARG A 103 21.42 0.89 6.23
N ALA A 104 22.13 0.11 5.44
CA ALA A 104 23.15 0.61 4.52
C ALA A 104 22.56 1.52 3.41
N LEU A 105 21.25 1.42 3.15
CA LEU A 105 20.55 2.30 2.20
C LEU A 105 20.02 3.59 2.83
N ALA A 106 20.08 3.70 4.15
CA ALA A 106 19.56 4.87 4.86
C ALA A 106 20.37 6.12 4.51
N GLY A 107 19.67 7.24 4.30
CA GLY A 107 20.30 8.54 3.99
C GLY A 107 20.89 8.65 2.58
N LEU A 108 20.79 7.60 1.75
CA LEU A 108 21.10 7.70 0.33
C LEU A 108 19.90 8.29 -0.41
N LEU A 109 20.17 9.32 -1.21
CA LEU A 109 19.17 9.96 -2.06
C LEU A 109 19.23 9.38 -3.47
N TYR A 110 18.09 8.88 -3.94
CA TYR A 110 17.91 8.31 -5.26
C TYR A 110 17.01 9.18 -6.13
N ALA A 111 17.27 9.23 -7.43
CA ALA A 111 16.24 9.62 -8.37
C ALA A 111 15.09 8.59 -8.34
N PRO A 112 13.82 8.97 -8.56
CA PRO A 112 12.70 8.02 -8.56
C PRO A 112 12.94 6.80 -9.47
N ALA A 113 13.55 6.99 -10.64
CA ALA A 113 13.87 5.90 -11.57
C ALA A 113 14.94 4.93 -11.04
N GLU A 114 15.82 5.40 -10.16
CA GLU A 114 16.97 4.67 -9.61
C GLU A 114 16.71 4.12 -8.20
N MET A 115 15.54 4.40 -7.62
CA MET A 115 15.22 3.97 -6.27
C MET A 115 15.34 2.44 -6.16
N PRO A 116 16.00 1.92 -5.12
CA PRO A 116 16.34 0.51 -5.07
C PRO A 116 15.10 -0.32 -4.71
N ARG A 117 14.91 -1.48 -5.32
CA ARG A 117 13.74 -2.35 -5.05
C ARG A 117 13.74 -2.88 -3.63
N LEU A 118 12.65 -2.66 -2.90
CA LEU A 118 12.40 -3.31 -1.61
C LEU A 118 11.50 -4.54 -1.82
N PRO A 119 11.81 -5.71 -1.22
CA PRO A 119 12.99 -6.01 -0.40
C PRO A 119 14.31 -6.01 -1.20
N GLN A 120 15.38 -5.51 -0.58
CA GLN A 120 16.73 -5.64 -1.14
C GLN A 120 17.19 -7.09 -1.20
N SER A 121 18.05 -7.40 -2.16
CA SER A 121 18.82 -8.63 -2.17
C SER A 121 19.64 -8.72 -0.87
N GLY A 122 19.38 -9.76 -0.08
CA GLY A 122 20.03 -9.94 1.23
C GLY A 122 19.26 -9.35 2.42
N CYS A 123 17.99 -8.97 2.28
CA CYS A 123 17.14 -8.70 3.43
C CYS A 123 16.97 -9.98 4.29
N THR A 124 17.47 -9.96 5.52
CA THR A 124 17.44 -11.11 6.46
C THR A 124 16.39 -11.00 7.55
N HIS A 125 15.51 -9.99 7.49
CA HIS A 125 14.53 -9.75 8.55
C HIS A 125 13.51 -10.91 8.62
N PRO A 126 13.25 -11.51 9.81
CA PRO A 126 12.48 -12.75 9.94
C PRO A 126 11.01 -12.63 9.51
N LYS A 127 10.48 -11.39 9.44
CA LYS A 127 9.11 -11.10 9.02
C LYS A 127 9.00 -10.58 7.58
N GLY A 128 10.10 -10.56 6.81
CA GLY A 128 10.19 -9.85 5.54
C GLY A 128 10.59 -8.38 5.71
N CYS A 129 10.90 -7.71 4.58
CA CYS A 129 11.31 -6.30 4.60
C CYS A 129 10.13 -5.41 4.96
N ARG A 130 10.32 -4.59 6.00
CA ARG A 130 9.34 -3.61 6.48
C ARG A 130 9.74 -2.15 6.19
N CYS A 131 10.87 -1.96 5.51
CA CYS A 131 11.36 -0.63 5.15
C CYS A 131 10.47 -0.01 4.08
N GLY A 132 10.40 1.32 4.05
CA GLY A 132 9.61 2.07 3.07
C GLY A 132 10.47 3.06 2.28
N TYR A 133 9.80 3.88 1.48
CA TYR A 133 10.39 5.02 0.78
C TYR A 133 9.86 6.31 1.38
N SER A 134 10.70 7.34 1.43
CA SER A 134 10.31 8.69 1.80
C SER A 134 10.77 9.67 0.73
N GLY A 135 9.91 10.64 0.40
CA GLY A 135 10.27 11.73 -0.49
C GLY A 135 11.02 12.81 0.28
N VAL A 136 12.21 13.20 -0.20
CA VAL A 136 12.98 14.28 0.41
C VAL A 136 12.64 15.58 -0.31
N GLY A 137 12.08 16.55 0.41
CA GLY A 137 11.74 17.87 -0.13
C GLY A 137 12.98 18.74 -0.44
N LEU A 138 12.75 19.87 -1.12
CA LEU A 138 13.79 20.87 -1.40
C LEU A 138 14.13 21.79 -0.20
N GLN A 139 13.39 21.70 0.91
CA GLN A 139 13.47 22.64 2.04
C GLN A 139 14.33 22.21 3.23
N TYR A 140 15.13 21.15 3.11
CA TYR A 140 16.12 20.83 4.14
C TYR A 140 17.39 21.66 3.93
N VAL A 141 17.37 22.91 4.40
CA VAL A 141 18.54 23.76 4.66
C VAL A 141 18.62 24.01 6.15
#